data_AF-A0A1Q6YDX6-F1
#
_entry.id   AF-A0A1Q6YDX6-F1
#
_cell.length_a   1.000
_cell.length_b   1.000
_cell.length_c   1.000
_cell.angle_alpha   90.00
_cell.angle_beta   90.00
_cell.angle_gamma   90.00
#
_symmetry.space_group_name_H-M   'P 1'
#
loop_
_entity.id
_entity.type
_entity.pdbx_description
1 polymer ?
#
loop_
_entity_poly.entity_id
_entity_poly.type
_entity_poly.pdbx_seq_one_letter_code
_entity_poly.pdbx_strand_id
1 'polypeptide(L)'
;MSIRHQIEAGDMLYTVVDDLTSSYKAIFTSALVDETTGAAIQTVPVLTADLPGISTRLAEGALIAGATYVERVFPDLATKAYTIHVAIVAPGYQDAILTVNIPIAATFPVLVPALVMRRMPIRLQGRVVKASDRTPIAQAAVAAKNNKTLFLRAPVRFAHLSGITINSLNFTPTGPLRKVAADVRPGASRVVLDNNGGLAFGDHLQLGDDPAAEIYEVTSVGPDPGLVVLQSPLAASFAMNAPARKVTVSGASGTTTLNRSADAGDGVLVVNTALTDKGIEIVDGALTEYHWLNAISDAAGYYHARGVAGVKSLELLCNATGFSTFDQPWFPEYSNLVNVVDFRLTP
;
A
#
# COMPACT_ATOMS: atom_id res chain seq x y z
N MET A 1 21.10 1.16 -51.61
CA MET A 1 21.02 0.22 -52.75
C MET A 1 21.00 -1.17 -52.17
N SER A 2 19.88 -1.88 -52.27
CA SER A 2 19.81 -3.26 -51.83
C SER A 2 20.64 -4.16 -52.75
N ILE A 3 21.46 -5.02 -52.17
CA ILE A 3 22.26 -5.99 -52.93
C ILE A 3 21.32 -7.06 -53.46
N ARG A 4 21.44 -7.39 -54.75
CA ARG A 4 20.65 -8.45 -55.38
C ARG A 4 21.50 -9.71 -55.47
N HIS A 5 20.92 -10.81 -55.06
CA HIS A 5 21.49 -12.15 -55.12
C HIS A 5 20.69 -12.99 -56.11
N GLN A 6 21.36 -13.88 -56.83
CA GLN A 6 20.71 -14.87 -57.67
C GLN A 6 20.88 -16.25 -57.04
N ILE A 7 19.79 -17.00 -56.89
CA ILE A 7 19.80 -18.35 -56.34
C ILE A 7 19.09 -19.27 -57.33
N GLU A 8 19.76 -20.34 -57.73
CA GLU A 8 19.16 -21.42 -58.52
C GLU A 8 18.57 -22.49 -57.60
N ALA A 9 17.32 -22.89 -57.86
CA ALA A 9 16.69 -24.02 -57.19
C ALA A 9 15.90 -24.86 -58.20
N GLY A 10 16.46 -26.02 -58.57
CA GLY A 10 16.00 -26.80 -59.72
C GLY A 10 16.26 -26.04 -61.02
N ASP A 11 15.27 -25.99 -61.91
CA ASP A 11 15.35 -25.30 -63.21
C ASP A 11 14.91 -23.82 -63.13
N MET A 12 14.80 -23.24 -61.93
CA MET A 12 14.34 -21.86 -61.70
C MET A 12 15.43 -20.99 -61.07
N LEU A 13 15.62 -19.79 -61.65
CA LEU A 13 16.51 -18.75 -61.15
C LEU A 13 15.70 -17.69 -60.40
N TYR A 14 15.95 -17.55 -59.10
CA TYR A 14 15.33 -16.55 -58.25
C TYR A 14 16.26 -15.35 -58.07
N THR A 15 15.73 -14.13 -58.22
CA THR A 15 16.42 -12.92 -57.76
C THR A 15 15.92 -12.59 -56.37
N VAL A 16 16.80 -12.69 -55.39
CA VAL A 16 16.55 -12.33 -54.00
C VAL A 16 17.21 -10.99 -53.72
N VAL A 17 16.59 -10.16 -52.89
CA VAL A 17 17.12 -8.85 -52.54
C VAL A 17 17.31 -8.83 -51.04
N ASP A 18 18.44 -8.30 -50.58
CA ASP A 18 18.60 -7.96 -49.16
C ASP A 18 17.63 -6.82 -48.83
N ASP A 19 16.43 -7.19 -48.39
CA ASP A 19 15.33 -6.26 -48.16
C ASP A 19 15.40 -5.61 -46.77
N LEU A 20 15.99 -6.31 -45.79
CA LEU A 20 16.14 -5.80 -44.43
C LEU A 20 17.40 -6.33 -43.75
N THR A 21 18.24 -5.43 -43.24
CA THR A 21 19.22 -5.77 -42.21
C THR A 21 18.54 -5.59 -40.86
N SER A 22 18.40 -6.68 -40.09
CA SER A 22 17.83 -6.63 -38.75
C SER A 22 18.90 -6.86 -37.68
N SER A 23 18.90 -6.06 -36.63
CA SER A 23 19.84 -6.18 -35.51
C SER A 23 19.11 -6.53 -34.22
N TYR A 24 19.48 -7.66 -33.61
CA TYR A 24 18.96 -8.06 -32.30
C TYR A 24 19.79 -7.39 -31.21
N LYS A 25 19.21 -6.43 -30.49
CA LYS A 25 19.92 -5.58 -29.51
C LYS A 25 19.16 -5.55 -28.19
N ALA A 26 19.92 -5.37 -27.10
CA ALA A 26 19.35 -4.92 -25.84
C ALA A 26 18.94 -3.45 -26.00
N ILE A 27 17.64 -3.16 -25.87
CA ILE A 27 17.07 -1.83 -26.11
C ILE A 27 16.98 -1.00 -24.84
N PHE A 28 16.87 -1.63 -23.68
CA PHE A 28 16.97 -0.93 -22.40
C PHE A 28 17.58 -1.82 -21.33
N THR A 29 18.11 -1.19 -20.30
CA THR A 29 18.53 -1.83 -19.05
C THR A 29 18.04 -1.02 -17.85
N SER A 30 17.64 -1.70 -16.79
CA SER A 30 17.28 -1.11 -15.49
C SER A 30 17.69 -2.07 -14.36
N ALA A 31 17.57 -1.64 -13.12
CA ALA A 31 17.72 -2.46 -11.93
C ALA A 31 16.43 -2.45 -11.12
N LEU A 32 16.08 -3.57 -10.49
CA LEU A 32 14.98 -3.64 -9.53
C LEU A 32 15.55 -3.59 -8.12
N VAL A 33 15.22 -2.52 -7.39
CA VAL A 33 15.72 -2.30 -6.02
C VAL A 33 14.57 -2.25 -5.03
N ASP A 34 14.80 -2.75 -3.82
CA ASP A 34 13.85 -2.74 -2.73
C ASP A 34 13.71 -1.33 -2.13
N GLU A 35 12.48 -0.84 -1.99
CA GLU A 35 12.19 0.51 -1.45
C GLU A 35 12.83 0.77 -0.07
N THR A 36 12.88 -0.23 0.79
CA THR A 36 13.27 -0.06 2.20
C THR A 36 14.77 -0.16 2.41
N THR A 37 15.44 -0.94 1.57
CA THR A 37 16.87 -1.24 1.73
C THR A 37 17.74 -0.63 0.65
N GLY A 38 17.17 -0.26 -0.50
CA GLY A 38 17.91 0.15 -1.70
C GLY A 38 18.72 -0.97 -2.36
N ALA A 39 18.66 -2.20 -1.81
CA ALA A 39 19.37 -3.35 -2.34
C ALA A 39 18.59 -3.99 -3.51
N ALA A 40 19.28 -4.76 -4.35
CA ALA A 40 18.64 -5.58 -5.37
C ALA A 40 17.59 -6.51 -4.76
N ILE A 41 16.40 -6.61 -5.38
CA ILE A 41 15.38 -7.56 -4.93
C ILE A 41 15.92 -9.00 -5.01
N GLN A 42 15.51 -9.85 -4.07
CA GLN A 42 16.03 -11.23 -3.95
C GLN A 42 15.09 -12.29 -4.54
N THR A 43 14.00 -11.86 -5.16
CA THR A 43 12.98 -12.72 -5.75
C THR A 43 13.03 -12.64 -7.27
N VAL A 44 12.65 -13.71 -7.97
CA VAL A 44 12.59 -13.74 -9.43
C VAL A 44 11.27 -13.11 -9.90
N PRO A 45 11.27 -11.92 -10.54
CA PRO A 45 10.08 -11.32 -11.13
C PRO A 45 9.65 -12.01 -12.43
N VAL A 46 8.37 -11.89 -12.75
CA VAL A 46 7.82 -12.04 -14.10
C VAL A 46 7.82 -10.66 -14.76
N LEU A 47 8.39 -10.58 -15.97
CA LEU A 47 8.52 -9.35 -16.74
C LEU A 47 7.73 -9.46 -18.04
N THR A 48 6.77 -8.58 -18.26
CA THR A 48 5.94 -8.59 -19.48
C THR A 48 5.97 -7.22 -20.14
N ALA A 49 6.53 -7.14 -21.34
CA ALA A 49 6.44 -5.93 -22.16
C ALA A 49 5.08 -5.87 -22.86
N ASP A 50 4.49 -4.68 -22.93
CA ASP A 50 3.23 -4.42 -23.63
C ASP A 50 3.38 -4.47 -25.16
N LEU A 51 4.56 -4.12 -25.68
CA LEU A 51 4.86 -4.11 -27.10
C LEU A 51 5.32 -5.51 -27.58
N PRO A 52 4.61 -6.14 -28.53
CA PRO A 52 5.00 -7.45 -29.06
C PRO A 52 6.39 -7.46 -29.71
N GLY A 53 7.08 -8.60 -29.59
CA GLY A 53 8.42 -8.78 -30.17
C GLY A 53 9.57 -8.37 -29.24
N ILE A 54 9.28 -7.78 -28.07
CA ILE A 54 10.27 -7.53 -27.03
C ILE A 54 10.40 -8.75 -26.13
N SER A 55 11.62 -9.26 -25.98
CA SER A 55 11.97 -10.27 -24.98
C SER A 55 12.56 -9.59 -23.75
N THR A 56 11.97 -9.81 -22.59
CA THR A 56 12.46 -9.34 -21.29
C THR A 56 13.31 -10.42 -20.62
N ARG A 57 14.40 -10.02 -19.97
CA ARG A 57 15.29 -10.92 -19.22
C ARG A 57 15.70 -10.30 -17.90
N LEU A 58 15.82 -11.15 -16.89
CA LEU A 58 16.46 -10.86 -15.60
C LEU A 58 17.89 -11.42 -15.64
N ALA A 59 18.85 -10.63 -15.21
CA ALA A 59 20.24 -11.01 -15.01
C ALA A 59 20.59 -10.98 -13.51
N GLU A 60 21.84 -11.30 -13.19
CA GLU A 60 22.35 -11.25 -11.82
C GLU A 60 22.20 -9.85 -11.20
N GLY A 61 21.99 -9.79 -9.88
CA GLY A 61 21.82 -8.53 -9.16
C GLY A 61 20.51 -7.78 -9.46
N ALA A 62 19.47 -8.50 -9.90
CA ALA A 62 18.17 -7.95 -10.27
C ALA A 62 18.22 -6.89 -11.39
N LEU A 63 19.22 -6.99 -12.27
CA LEU A 63 19.29 -6.22 -13.50
C LEU A 63 18.29 -6.78 -14.50
N ILE A 64 17.53 -5.92 -15.14
CA ILE A 64 16.57 -6.30 -16.18
C ILE A 64 16.95 -5.66 -17.50
N ALA A 65 16.71 -6.38 -18.59
CA ALA A 65 16.90 -5.86 -19.94
C ALA A 65 15.75 -6.28 -20.85
N GLY A 66 15.38 -5.40 -21.76
CA GLY A 66 14.56 -5.73 -22.92
C GLY A 66 15.44 -5.88 -24.14
N ALA A 67 15.19 -6.89 -24.97
CA ALA A 67 15.90 -7.09 -26.23
C ALA A 67 14.93 -7.40 -27.36
N THR A 68 15.25 -6.93 -28.57
CA THR A 68 14.42 -7.14 -29.75
C THR A 68 15.19 -6.91 -31.06
N TYR A 69 14.54 -7.20 -32.19
CA TYR A 69 14.94 -6.74 -33.52
C TYR A 69 14.46 -5.30 -33.71
N VAL A 70 15.36 -4.33 -33.56
CA VAL A 70 15.04 -2.90 -33.48
C VAL A 70 14.21 -2.44 -34.68
N GLU A 71 14.60 -2.84 -35.88
CA GLU A 71 14.00 -2.39 -37.14
C GLU A 71 12.59 -2.96 -37.35
N ARG A 72 12.24 -4.06 -36.66
CA ARG A 72 10.89 -4.64 -36.69
C ARG A 72 9.95 -4.01 -35.69
N VAL A 73 10.43 -3.76 -34.47
CA VAL A 73 9.61 -3.23 -33.38
C VAL A 73 9.52 -1.70 -33.41
N PHE A 74 10.58 -1.03 -33.89
CA PHE A 74 10.67 0.43 -34.02
C PHE A 74 11.02 0.84 -35.47
N PRO A 75 10.16 0.58 -36.46
CA PRO A 75 10.46 0.81 -37.87
C PRO A 75 10.77 2.28 -38.21
N ASP A 76 10.17 3.22 -37.46
CA ASP A 76 10.32 4.66 -37.68
C ASP A 76 11.22 5.32 -36.63
N LEU A 77 12.13 4.57 -35.98
CA LEU A 77 12.97 5.10 -34.89
C LEU A 77 13.77 6.34 -35.27
N ALA A 78 14.10 6.51 -36.55
CA ALA A 78 14.82 7.69 -37.05
C ALA A 78 13.99 8.99 -36.97
N THR A 79 12.66 8.90 -36.87
CA THR A 79 11.75 10.07 -36.89
C THR A 79 10.71 10.05 -35.76
N LYS A 80 10.54 8.93 -35.07
CA LYS A 80 9.51 8.73 -34.04
C LYS A 80 10.10 8.13 -32.76
N ALA A 81 9.72 8.72 -31.62
CA ALA A 81 9.98 8.15 -30.30
C ALA A 81 8.92 7.09 -29.95
N TYR A 82 9.28 6.16 -29.08
CA TYR A 82 8.40 5.08 -28.62
C TYR A 82 8.40 5.03 -27.09
N THR A 83 7.28 4.60 -26.53
CA THR A 83 7.16 4.31 -25.10
C THR A 83 6.78 2.84 -24.95
N ILE A 84 7.45 2.15 -24.03
CA ILE A 84 7.22 0.75 -23.70
C ILE A 84 6.85 0.69 -22.23
N HIS A 85 5.83 -0.11 -21.90
CA HIS A 85 5.50 -0.42 -20.51
C HIS A 85 5.87 -1.87 -20.22
N VAL A 86 6.68 -2.07 -19.18
CA VAL A 86 7.05 -3.40 -18.71
C VAL A 86 6.37 -3.63 -17.37
N ALA A 87 5.37 -4.49 -17.36
CA ALA A 87 4.73 -4.98 -16.14
C ALA A 87 5.69 -5.92 -15.41
N ILE A 88 5.83 -5.70 -14.10
CA ILE A 88 6.77 -6.41 -13.24
C ILE A 88 5.98 -6.95 -12.06
N VAL A 89 5.92 -8.29 -11.95
CA VAL A 89 5.23 -8.99 -10.87
C VAL A 89 6.28 -9.81 -10.12
N ALA A 90 6.52 -9.49 -8.85
CA ALA A 90 7.52 -10.17 -8.03
C ALA A 90 6.90 -10.66 -6.71
N PRO A 91 7.12 -11.93 -6.31
CA PRO A 91 6.59 -12.44 -5.04
C PRO A 91 6.99 -11.57 -3.84
N GLY A 92 6.02 -11.17 -3.01
CA GLY A 92 6.26 -10.34 -1.83
C GLY A 92 6.43 -8.84 -2.12
N TYR A 93 6.32 -8.41 -3.37
CA TYR A 93 6.29 -7.01 -3.79
C TYR A 93 4.95 -6.68 -4.43
N GLN A 94 4.60 -5.40 -4.42
CA GLN A 94 3.50 -4.88 -5.21
C GLN A 94 3.87 -4.92 -6.69
N ASP A 95 2.86 -5.11 -7.54
CA ASP A 95 3.01 -5.03 -8.98
C ASP A 95 3.48 -3.61 -9.37
N ALA A 96 4.41 -3.55 -10.31
CA ALA A 96 4.98 -2.29 -10.76
C ALA A 96 5.03 -2.21 -12.28
N ILE A 97 5.05 -1.00 -12.82
CA ILE A 97 5.20 -0.75 -14.25
C ILE A 97 6.45 0.10 -14.46
N LEU A 98 7.41 -0.43 -15.22
CA LEU A 98 8.52 0.36 -15.74
C LEU A 98 8.12 0.99 -17.06
N THR A 99 8.10 2.32 -17.10
CA THR A 99 7.93 3.08 -18.35
C THR A 99 9.29 3.38 -18.95
N VAL A 100 9.53 2.87 -20.15
CA VAL A 100 10.77 3.06 -20.90
C VAL A 100 10.50 3.96 -22.10
N ASN A 101 11.14 5.13 -22.12
CA ASN A 101 11.06 6.05 -23.26
C ASN A 101 12.25 5.83 -24.18
N ILE A 102 11.98 5.41 -25.42
CA ILE A 102 12.96 5.24 -26.48
C ILE A 102 12.95 6.52 -27.33
N PRO A 103 13.98 7.39 -27.24
CA PRO A 103 14.01 8.64 -28.00
C PRO A 103 14.19 8.40 -29.51
N ILE A 104 13.89 9.42 -30.30
CA ILE A 104 14.21 9.43 -31.74
C ILE A 104 15.71 9.21 -31.91
N ALA A 105 16.09 8.36 -32.87
CA ALA A 105 17.46 7.99 -33.17
C ALA A 105 18.23 7.48 -31.93
N ALA A 106 17.55 6.75 -31.04
CA ALA A 106 18.15 6.20 -29.83
C ALA A 106 19.41 5.38 -30.12
N THR A 107 20.41 5.54 -29.25
CA THR A 107 21.50 4.58 -29.13
C THR A 107 21.12 3.56 -28.07
N PHE A 108 21.45 2.29 -28.32
CA PHE A 108 21.04 1.17 -27.48
C PHE A 108 22.24 0.53 -26.77
N PRO A 109 22.09 0.12 -25.50
CA PRO A 109 20.86 0.17 -24.70
C PRO A 109 20.56 1.57 -24.14
N VAL A 110 19.27 1.90 -24.00
CA VAL A 110 18.82 3.06 -23.22
C VAL A 110 18.93 2.72 -21.73
N LEU A 111 19.70 3.51 -20.98
CA LEU A 111 19.82 3.33 -19.53
C LEU A 111 18.60 3.95 -18.84
N VAL A 112 17.83 3.11 -18.16
CA VAL A 112 16.66 3.52 -17.39
C VAL A 112 17.03 3.52 -15.90
N PRO A 113 16.62 4.53 -15.11
CA PRO A 113 16.84 4.52 -13.67
C PRO A 113 16.34 3.23 -13.02
N ALA A 114 16.92 2.90 -11.86
CA ALA A 114 16.46 1.76 -11.08
C ALA A 114 14.98 1.95 -10.71
N LEU A 115 14.18 0.91 -10.90
CA LEU A 115 12.80 0.88 -10.44
C LEU A 115 12.79 0.43 -8.99
N VAL A 116 12.18 1.26 -8.15
CA VAL A 116 11.97 0.96 -6.74
C VAL A 116 10.74 0.08 -6.60
N MET A 117 10.93 -1.12 -6.06
CA MET A 117 9.89 -2.12 -5.79
C MET A 117 9.44 -2.01 -4.33
N ARG A 118 8.16 -1.75 -4.12
CA ARG A 118 7.54 -1.70 -2.80
C ARG A 118 7.13 -3.10 -2.34
N ARG A 119 7.41 -3.43 -1.08
CA ARG A 119 7.00 -4.72 -0.50
C ARG A 119 5.49 -4.74 -0.23
N MET A 120 4.90 -5.93 -0.33
CA MET A 120 3.53 -6.14 0.12
C MET A 120 3.43 -5.88 1.64
N PRO A 121 2.36 -5.22 2.11
CA PRO A 121 2.19 -5.00 3.54
C PRO A 121 2.02 -6.30 4.32
N ILE A 122 2.65 -6.38 5.50
CA ILE A 122 2.52 -7.52 6.41
C ILE A 122 1.69 -7.17 7.64
N ARG A 123 1.32 -8.18 8.42
CA ARG A 123 0.65 -8.02 9.72
C ARG A 123 1.64 -8.20 10.86
N LEU A 124 1.68 -7.24 11.77
CA LEU A 124 2.26 -7.39 13.10
C LEU A 124 1.16 -7.84 14.07
N GLN A 125 1.45 -8.82 14.92
CA GLN A 125 0.53 -9.23 15.98
C GLN A 125 1.29 -9.77 17.19
N GLY A 126 0.59 -10.00 18.29
CA GLY A 126 1.16 -10.66 19.45
C GLY A 126 0.26 -10.49 20.66
N ARG A 127 0.84 -10.69 21.85
CA ARG A 127 0.13 -10.60 23.11
C ARG A 127 0.84 -9.68 24.10
N VAL A 128 0.05 -8.89 24.82
CA VAL A 128 0.50 -8.06 25.95
C VAL A 128 0.03 -8.69 27.25
N VAL A 129 0.98 -9.02 28.13
CA VAL A 129 0.72 -9.70 29.40
C VAL A 129 1.54 -9.10 30.53
N LYS A 130 1.13 -9.34 31.79
CA LYS A 130 1.97 -9.00 32.94
C LYS A 130 3.21 -9.88 32.97
N ALA A 131 4.34 -9.32 33.37
CA ALA A 131 5.61 -10.05 33.45
C ALA A 131 5.57 -11.17 34.51
N SER A 132 4.88 -10.93 35.64
CA SER A 132 4.85 -11.83 36.81
C SER A 132 4.08 -13.12 36.57
N ASP A 133 2.87 -13.05 36.04
CA ASP A 133 1.91 -14.16 35.99
C ASP A 133 1.32 -14.43 34.60
N ARG A 134 1.73 -13.64 33.60
CA ARG A 134 1.23 -13.70 32.21
C ARG A 134 -0.27 -13.48 32.06
N THR A 135 -0.91 -12.88 33.06
CA THR A 135 -2.30 -12.43 32.92
C THR A 135 -2.39 -11.39 31.80
N PRO A 136 -3.43 -11.44 30.96
CA PRO A 136 -3.56 -10.53 29.83
C PRO A 136 -3.75 -9.09 30.30
N ILE A 137 -3.16 -8.15 29.57
CA ILE A 137 -3.37 -6.72 29.78
C ILE A 137 -4.23 -6.23 28.62
N ALA A 138 -5.48 -5.85 28.93
CA ALA A 138 -6.36 -5.24 27.95
C ALA A 138 -6.04 -3.76 27.78
N GLN A 139 -6.38 -3.20 26.61
CA GLN A 139 -6.22 -1.78 26.31
C GLN A 139 -4.78 -1.26 26.36
N ALA A 140 -3.78 -2.15 26.39
CA ALA A 140 -2.39 -1.77 26.18
C ALA A 140 -2.23 -1.34 24.72
N ALA A 141 -1.58 -0.19 24.52
CA ALA A 141 -1.29 0.35 23.20
C ALA A 141 0.10 -0.08 22.74
N VAL A 142 0.20 -0.48 21.48
CA VAL A 142 1.45 -0.80 20.77
C VAL A 142 1.62 0.21 19.64
N ALA A 143 2.70 0.98 19.73
CA ALA A 143 3.01 2.11 18.88
C ALA A 143 4.43 1.99 18.30
N ALA A 144 4.77 2.79 17.31
CA ALA A 144 6.18 3.10 17.07
C ALA A 144 6.65 4.11 18.14
N LYS A 145 7.83 3.90 18.69
CA LYS A 145 8.45 4.81 19.68
C LYS A 145 8.79 6.16 19.06
N ASN A 146 9.19 6.17 17.79
CA ASN A 146 9.35 7.40 17.02
C ASN A 146 7.98 7.99 16.69
N ASN A 147 7.68 9.16 17.24
CA ASN A 147 6.43 9.88 17.05
C ASN A 147 6.22 10.46 15.63
N LYS A 148 7.23 10.35 14.74
CA LYS A 148 7.09 10.59 13.30
C LYS A 148 6.68 9.36 12.50
N THR A 149 6.54 8.21 13.15
CA THR A 149 6.02 6.98 12.55
C THR A 149 4.71 6.63 13.22
N LEU A 150 3.63 6.60 12.46
CA LEU A 150 2.29 6.40 12.96
C LEU A 150 1.84 4.98 12.61
N PHE A 151 1.44 4.20 13.61
CA PHE A 151 0.67 2.98 13.37
C PHE A 151 -0.81 3.31 13.30
N LEU A 152 -1.45 2.90 12.23
CA LEU A 152 -2.90 2.98 12.08
C LEU A 152 -3.54 1.68 12.57
N ARG A 153 -4.68 1.76 13.26
CA ARG A 153 -5.46 0.57 13.63
C ARG A 153 -6.02 -0.15 12.40
N ALA A 154 -6.50 0.65 11.45
CA ALA A 154 -6.91 0.21 10.13
C ALA A 154 -6.00 0.87 9.08
N PRO A 155 -5.46 0.12 8.10
CA PRO A 155 -4.67 0.68 7.01
C PRO A 155 -5.42 1.75 6.21
N VAL A 156 -4.69 2.63 5.51
CA VAL A 156 -5.27 3.57 4.54
C VAL A 156 -5.97 2.81 3.43
N ARG A 157 -7.11 3.32 2.98
CA ARG A 157 -7.93 2.69 1.93
C ARG A 157 -7.49 3.15 0.56
N PHE A 158 -6.99 4.38 0.48
CA PHE A 158 -6.52 4.99 -0.76
C PHE A 158 -5.01 5.18 -0.74
N ALA A 159 -4.44 5.30 -1.94
CA ALA A 159 -3.08 5.77 -2.06
C ALA A 159 -3.05 7.29 -1.86
N HIS A 160 -2.12 7.76 -1.03
CA HIS A 160 -1.86 9.17 -0.74
C HIS A 160 -0.44 9.51 -1.12
N LEU A 161 -0.27 10.61 -1.86
CA LEU A 161 1.07 11.06 -2.27
C LEU A 161 1.85 11.65 -1.09
N SER A 162 3.18 11.71 -1.23
CA SER A 162 4.01 12.51 -0.33
C SER A 162 3.55 13.97 -0.32
N GLY A 163 3.64 14.63 0.84
CA GLY A 163 3.22 16.01 1.03
C GLY A 163 1.75 16.21 1.37
N ILE A 164 0.91 15.17 1.29
CA ILE A 164 -0.49 15.24 1.72
C ILE A 164 -0.59 15.60 3.20
N THR A 165 -1.50 16.52 3.52
CA THR A 165 -1.73 17.05 4.87
C THR A 165 -2.35 15.98 5.77
N ILE A 166 -1.83 15.91 7.00
CA ILE A 166 -2.38 15.09 8.07
C ILE A 166 -2.67 15.98 9.28
N ASN A 167 -3.91 15.95 9.74
CA ASN A 167 -4.34 16.63 10.96
C ASN A 167 -4.36 15.66 12.14
N SER A 168 -3.87 16.12 13.29
CA SER A 168 -4.00 15.44 14.58
C SER A 168 -5.37 15.75 15.18
N LEU A 169 -6.12 14.70 15.52
CA LEU A 169 -7.50 14.81 15.98
C LEU A 169 -7.76 13.90 17.18
N ASN A 170 -8.79 14.24 17.95
CA ASN A 170 -9.39 13.36 18.93
C ASN A 170 -10.77 12.92 18.47
N PHE A 171 -11.09 11.68 18.81
CA PHE A 171 -12.36 11.05 18.47
C PHE A 171 -13.07 10.68 19.77
N THR A 172 -14.28 11.19 19.95
CA THR A 172 -15.09 10.92 21.13
C THR A 172 -16.37 10.22 20.70
N PRO A 173 -16.57 8.94 21.07
CA PRO A 173 -17.85 8.28 20.85
C PRO A 173 -19.01 9.05 21.46
N THR A 174 -20.07 9.28 20.70
CA THR A 174 -21.27 10.01 21.13
C THR A 174 -22.55 9.32 20.66
N GLY A 175 -23.67 9.64 21.33
CA GLY A 175 -24.98 9.10 21.01
C GLY A 175 -25.17 7.61 21.39
N PRO A 176 -26.31 7.02 21.02
CA PRO A 176 -26.61 5.63 21.37
C PRO A 176 -25.75 4.64 20.56
N LEU A 177 -25.46 3.48 21.16
CA LEU A 177 -24.90 2.34 20.45
C LEU A 177 -25.97 1.77 19.50
N ARG A 178 -25.57 1.54 18.25
CA ARG A 178 -26.35 0.91 17.18
C ARG A 178 -25.68 -0.40 16.79
N LYS A 179 -26.36 -1.16 15.94
CA LYS A 179 -25.85 -2.40 15.37
C LYS A 179 -26.01 -2.40 13.86
N VAL A 180 -25.05 -2.97 13.17
CA VAL A 180 -25.17 -3.32 11.75
C VAL A 180 -26.29 -4.35 11.59
N ALA A 181 -27.30 -4.05 10.77
CA ALA A 181 -28.51 -4.86 10.64
C ALA A 181 -28.36 -6.09 9.73
N ALA A 182 -27.32 -6.12 8.88
CA ALA A 182 -26.99 -7.25 8.01
C ALA A 182 -25.50 -7.26 7.68
N ASP A 183 -24.93 -8.42 7.36
CA ASP A 183 -23.52 -8.51 6.95
C ASP A 183 -23.21 -7.54 5.79
N VAL A 184 -22.17 -6.73 5.96
CA VAL A 184 -21.68 -5.80 4.93
C VAL A 184 -20.26 -6.18 4.54
N ARG A 185 -19.99 -6.17 3.23
CA ARG A 185 -18.69 -6.56 2.64
C ARG A 185 -17.78 -5.34 2.41
N PRO A 186 -16.46 -5.52 2.31
CA PRO A 186 -15.55 -4.49 1.82
C PRO A 186 -16.01 -3.95 0.46
N GLY A 187 -15.78 -2.68 0.19
CA GLY A 187 -16.20 -2.00 -1.03
C GLY A 187 -17.61 -1.40 -0.97
N ALA A 188 -18.44 -1.78 0.01
CA ALA A 188 -19.77 -1.19 0.15
C ALA A 188 -19.69 0.25 0.69
N SER A 189 -20.52 1.16 0.18
CA SER A 189 -20.68 2.53 0.72
C SER A 189 -22.04 2.72 1.40
N ARG A 190 -22.85 1.67 1.47
CA ARG A 190 -24.19 1.68 2.07
C ARG A 190 -24.21 0.67 3.22
N VAL A 191 -24.57 1.14 4.41
CA VAL A 191 -24.68 0.32 5.61
C VAL A 191 -26.09 0.48 6.16
N VAL A 192 -26.75 -0.62 6.48
CA VAL A 192 -28.03 -0.62 7.19
C VAL A 192 -27.76 -0.87 8.66
N LEU A 193 -28.19 0.07 9.51
CA LEU A 193 -28.14 -0.03 10.96
C LEU A 193 -29.51 -0.43 11.51
N ASP A 194 -29.58 -0.93 12.74
CA ASP A 194 -30.83 -1.18 13.46
C ASP A 194 -31.65 0.11 13.70
N ASN A 195 -30.97 1.26 13.78
CA ASN A 195 -31.56 2.59 13.83
C ASN A 195 -30.56 3.64 13.29
N ASN A 196 -31.00 4.64 12.54
CA ASN A 196 -30.18 5.77 12.08
C ASN A 196 -30.49 7.09 12.81
N GLY A 197 -31.42 7.11 13.78
CA GLY A 197 -31.80 8.30 14.50
C GLY A 197 -30.62 9.00 15.16
N GLY A 198 -30.47 10.32 14.95
CA GLY A 198 -29.36 11.12 15.46
C GLY A 198 -28.09 11.11 14.61
N LEU A 199 -28.10 10.45 13.46
CA LEU A 199 -27.09 10.61 12.39
C LEU A 199 -27.60 11.60 11.34
N ALA A 200 -26.69 12.38 10.77
CA ALA A 200 -26.95 13.34 9.71
C ALA A 200 -25.76 13.43 8.73
N PHE A 201 -25.93 14.18 7.64
CA PHE A 201 -24.83 14.56 6.73
C PHE A 201 -23.66 15.17 7.51
N GLY A 202 -22.43 14.74 7.22
CA GLY A 202 -21.19 15.23 7.83
C GLY A 202 -20.90 14.66 9.21
N ASP A 203 -21.77 13.79 9.75
CA ASP A 203 -21.45 13.05 10.98
C ASP A 203 -20.41 11.96 10.70
N HIS A 204 -19.63 11.60 11.73
CA HIS A 204 -18.70 10.47 11.66
C HIS A 204 -19.28 9.26 12.36
N LEU A 205 -19.24 8.12 11.68
CA LEU A 205 -19.70 6.84 12.16
C LEU A 205 -18.50 5.93 12.40
N GLN A 206 -18.34 5.46 13.64
CA GLN A 206 -17.48 4.33 13.94
C GLN A 206 -18.23 3.03 13.67
N LEU A 207 -17.60 2.12 12.93
CA LEU A 207 -18.06 0.74 12.74
C LEU A 207 -17.07 -0.23 13.40
N GLY A 208 -17.60 -1.22 14.11
CA GLY A 208 -16.82 -2.16 14.90
C GLY A 208 -16.37 -1.62 16.25
N ASP A 209 -15.81 -2.51 17.07
CA ASP A 209 -15.19 -2.20 18.35
C ASP A 209 -13.66 -2.28 18.24
N ASP A 210 -12.98 -1.70 19.22
CA ASP A 210 -11.54 -1.88 19.34
C ASP A 210 -11.17 -3.37 19.49
N PRO A 211 -10.06 -3.80 18.86
CA PRO A 211 -9.06 -2.98 18.15
C PRO A 211 -9.34 -2.78 16.64
N ALA A 212 -10.48 -3.24 16.13
CA ALA A 212 -10.79 -3.28 14.69
C ALA A 212 -11.77 -2.17 14.24
N ALA A 213 -11.94 -1.13 15.05
CA ALA A 213 -12.85 -0.04 14.77
C ALA A 213 -12.36 0.85 13.61
N GLU A 214 -13.27 1.22 12.72
CA GLU A 214 -13.03 2.13 11.60
C GLU A 214 -13.97 3.32 11.64
N ILE A 215 -13.51 4.50 11.20
CA ILE A 215 -14.31 5.73 11.13
C ILE A 215 -14.62 6.07 9.67
N TYR A 216 -15.86 6.47 9.43
CA TYR A 216 -16.38 6.89 8.13
C TYR A 216 -17.22 8.15 8.27
N GLU A 217 -17.13 9.04 7.29
CA GLU A 217 -18.01 10.21 7.19
C GLU A 217 -19.34 9.82 6.50
N VAL A 218 -20.44 10.33 7.04
CA VAL A 218 -21.81 10.09 6.53
C VAL A 218 -22.14 11.13 5.47
N THR A 219 -22.39 10.69 4.24
CA THR A 219 -22.81 11.57 3.13
C THR A 219 -24.32 11.66 2.98
N SER A 220 -25.08 10.71 3.49
CA SER A 220 -26.53 10.84 3.61
C SER A 220 -27.11 9.78 4.53
N VAL A 221 -28.29 10.06 5.05
CA VAL A 221 -29.16 9.09 5.71
C VAL A 221 -30.30 8.79 4.73
N GLY A 222 -30.47 7.52 4.37
CA GLY A 222 -31.42 7.11 3.34
C GLY A 222 -32.89 7.20 3.79
N PRO A 223 -33.84 7.12 2.85
CA PRO A 223 -35.27 7.09 3.16
C PRO A 223 -35.70 5.81 3.88
N ASP A 224 -34.95 4.71 3.68
CA ASP A 224 -35.17 3.45 4.37
C ASP A 224 -34.67 3.52 5.82
N PRO A 225 -35.44 3.02 6.81
CA PRO A 225 -35.02 3.00 8.20
C PRO A 225 -33.64 2.34 8.37
N GLY A 226 -32.74 3.02 9.08
CA GLY A 226 -31.40 2.50 9.37
C GLY A 226 -30.38 2.67 8.25
N LEU A 227 -30.77 3.00 7.02
CA LEU A 227 -29.83 3.16 5.91
C LEU A 227 -28.96 4.41 6.09
N VAL A 228 -27.64 4.22 5.99
CA VAL A 228 -26.61 5.26 6.01
C VAL A 228 -25.71 5.08 4.79
N VAL A 229 -25.40 6.18 4.11
CA VAL A 229 -24.45 6.22 3.00
C VAL A 229 -23.17 6.89 3.47
N LEU A 230 -22.04 6.26 3.20
CA LEU A 230 -20.70 6.67 3.61
C LEU A 230 -20.00 7.40 2.46
N GLN A 231 -19.07 8.31 2.80
CA GLN A 231 -18.24 9.01 1.81
C GLN A 231 -17.31 8.07 1.06
N SER A 232 -16.74 7.12 1.80
CA SER A 232 -15.77 6.16 1.29
C SER A 232 -16.30 4.73 1.43
N PRO A 233 -15.95 3.82 0.52
CA PRO A 233 -16.31 2.41 0.63
C PRO A 233 -15.62 1.79 1.86
N LEU A 234 -16.26 0.76 2.42
CA LEU A 234 -15.73 0.03 3.57
C LEU A 234 -14.41 -0.68 3.23
N ALA A 235 -13.42 -0.61 4.13
CA ALA A 235 -12.17 -1.37 4.00
C ALA A 235 -12.30 -2.82 4.46
N ALA A 236 -13.16 -3.06 5.46
CA ALA A 236 -13.39 -4.35 6.07
C ALA A 236 -14.85 -4.79 5.95
N SER A 237 -15.09 -6.09 6.16
CA SER A 237 -16.43 -6.62 6.38
C SER A 237 -16.88 -6.39 7.81
N PHE A 238 -18.16 -6.08 8.00
CA PHE A 238 -18.79 -6.04 9.31
C PHE A 238 -19.97 -7.02 9.33
N ALA A 239 -19.97 -7.92 10.31
CA ALA A 239 -21.06 -8.87 10.48
C ALA A 239 -22.32 -8.18 11.02
N MET A 240 -23.48 -8.80 10.83
CA MET A 240 -24.71 -8.45 11.54
C MET A 240 -24.45 -8.40 13.05
N ASN A 241 -25.03 -7.42 13.73
CA ASN A 241 -24.80 -7.06 15.13
C ASN A 241 -23.44 -6.44 15.46
N ALA A 242 -22.56 -6.21 14.47
CA ALA A 242 -21.35 -5.42 14.71
C ALA A 242 -21.75 -4.02 15.24
N PRO A 243 -21.06 -3.51 16.27
CA PRO A 243 -21.40 -2.25 16.89
C PRO A 243 -21.15 -1.08 15.93
N ALA A 244 -22.02 -0.08 16.00
CA ALA A 244 -21.89 1.16 15.26
C ALA A 244 -22.25 2.33 16.17
N ARG A 245 -21.51 3.43 16.13
CA ARG A 245 -21.82 4.60 16.95
C ARG A 245 -21.33 5.89 16.30
N LYS A 246 -22.05 6.98 16.56
CA LYS A 246 -21.58 8.31 16.16
C LYS A 246 -20.29 8.62 16.92
N VAL A 247 -19.39 9.33 16.26
CA VAL A 247 -18.16 9.86 16.84
C VAL A 247 -18.12 11.34 16.56
N THR A 248 -17.79 12.11 17.59
CA THR A 248 -17.46 13.52 17.42
C THR A 248 -15.96 13.63 17.16
N VAL A 249 -15.62 14.26 16.04
CA VAL A 249 -14.25 14.60 15.67
C VAL A 249 -13.91 15.99 16.22
N SER A 250 -12.80 16.11 16.95
CA SER A 250 -12.34 17.41 17.45
C SER A 250 -11.84 18.30 16.31
N GLY A 251 -11.64 19.59 16.57
CA GLY A 251 -10.77 20.39 15.69
C GLY A 251 -9.34 19.86 15.67
N ALA A 252 -8.60 20.17 14.61
CA ALA A 252 -7.19 19.83 14.49
C ALA A 252 -6.37 20.49 15.61
N SER A 253 -5.66 19.69 16.40
CA SER A 253 -4.76 20.19 17.45
C SER A 253 -3.33 20.42 16.94
N GLY A 254 -3.01 19.82 15.79
CA GLY A 254 -1.72 19.88 15.13
C GLY A 254 -1.85 19.41 13.68
N THR A 255 -0.87 19.77 12.85
CA THR A 255 -0.85 19.39 11.44
C THR A 255 0.57 19.00 11.02
N THR A 256 0.67 18.09 10.07
CA THR A 256 1.91 17.68 9.43
C THR A 256 1.62 17.26 8.00
N THR A 257 2.62 16.74 7.30
CA THR A 257 2.47 16.16 5.98
C THR A 257 3.12 14.79 5.93
N LEU A 258 2.61 13.93 5.05
CA LEU A 258 3.27 12.67 4.69
C LEU A 258 4.69 12.97 4.19
N ASN A 259 5.69 12.33 4.79
CA ASN A 259 7.08 12.42 4.35
C ASN A 259 7.32 11.66 3.03
N ARG A 260 6.51 10.62 2.81
CA ARG A 260 6.52 9.75 1.62
C ARG A 260 5.11 9.30 1.29
N SER A 261 4.90 8.83 0.07
CA SER A 261 3.60 8.28 -0.35
C SER A 261 3.22 7.03 0.47
N ALA A 262 1.95 6.92 0.80
CA ALA A 262 1.33 5.74 1.38
C ALA A 262 0.45 5.08 0.32
N ASP A 263 0.59 3.77 0.13
CA ASP A 263 -0.26 3.04 -0.82
C ASP A 263 -1.45 2.42 -0.07
N ALA A 264 -2.52 2.13 -0.80
CA ALA A 264 -3.69 1.46 -0.24
C ALA A 264 -3.27 0.16 0.47
N GLY A 265 -3.71 -0.01 1.71
CA GLY A 265 -3.30 -1.13 2.56
C GLY A 265 -2.11 -0.85 3.48
N ASP A 266 -1.50 0.33 3.42
CA ASP A 266 -0.48 0.74 4.39
C ASP A 266 -1.10 1.17 5.74
N GLY A 267 -0.62 0.56 6.82
CA GLY A 267 -0.94 0.92 8.21
C GLY A 267 0.20 1.59 8.94
N VAL A 268 1.28 1.93 8.22
CA VAL A 268 2.43 2.69 8.75
C VAL A 268 2.61 3.96 7.94
N LEU A 269 2.40 5.11 8.57
CA LEU A 269 2.67 6.39 7.95
C LEU A 269 3.97 6.98 8.51
N VAL A 270 4.75 7.63 7.66
CA VAL A 270 5.92 8.42 8.07
C VAL A 270 5.61 9.88 7.79
N VAL A 271 5.69 10.71 8.83
CA VAL A 271 5.29 12.11 8.78
C VAL A 271 6.47 13.04 9.06
N ASN A 272 6.40 14.28 8.57
CA ASN A 272 7.50 15.25 8.73
C ASN A 272 7.67 15.75 10.18
N THR A 273 6.55 15.90 10.89
CA THR A 273 6.48 16.38 12.27
C THR A 273 5.61 15.44 13.09
N ALA A 274 6.01 15.22 14.34
CA ALA A 274 5.27 14.36 15.26
C ALA A 274 3.88 14.90 15.59
N LEU A 275 2.93 13.99 15.78
CA LEU A 275 1.59 14.28 16.26
C LEU A 275 1.41 13.71 17.68
N THR A 276 0.53 14.33 18.47
CA THR A 276 0.35 13.98 19.90
C THR A 276 -0.97 13.27 20.21
N ASP A 277 -2.01 13.44 19.38
CA ASP A 277 -3.30 12.80 19.63
C ASP A 277 -3.31 11.33 19.21
N LYS A 278 -4.46 10.68 19.43
CA LYS A 278 -4.71 9.27 19.12
C LYS A 278 -5.53 9.04 17.87
N GLY A 279 -5.90 10.11 17.17
CA GLY A 279 -6.61 10.08 15.89
C GLY A 279 -5.92 10.97 14.88
N ILE A 280 -6.10 10.65 13.60
CA ILE A 280 -5.68 11.49 12.48
C ILE A 280 -6.77 11.60 11.43
N GLU A 281 -6.69 12.68 10.66
CA GLU A 281 -7.36 12.85 9.38
C GLU A 281 -6.29 13.05 8.30
N ILE A 282 -6.41 12.32 7.19
CA ILE A 282 -5.59 12.51 5.99
C ILE A 282 -6.43 13.33 5.01
N VAL A 283 -5.98 14.55 4.69
CA VAL A 283 -6.74 15.51 3.87
C VAL A 283 -6.26 15.46 2.42
N ASP A 284 -6.95 14.66 1.60
CA ASP A 284 -6.61 14.42 0.19
C ASP A 284 -7.82 14.62 -0.73
N GLY A 285 -8.46 15.79 -0.60
CA GLY A 285 -9.64 16.17 -1.38
C GLY A 285 -10.82 15.23 -1.18
N ALA A 286 -11.20 14.48 -2.22
CA ALA A 286 -12.30 13.51 -2.14
C ALA A 286 -11.91 12.20 -1.42
N LEU A 287 -10.61 11.98 -1.18
CA LEU A 287 -10.05 10.79 -0.55
C LEU A 287 -9.78 10.98 0.94
N THR A 288 -10.47 11.90 1.62
CA THR A 288 -10.27 12.13 3.06
C THR A 288 -10.54 10.86 3.88
N GLU A 289 -9.63 10.55 4.80
CA GLU A 289 -9.72 9.37 5.66
C GLU A 289 -9.47 9.70 7.14
N TYR A 290 -10.16 8.99 8.04
CA TYR A 290 -10.02 9.16 9.48
C TYR A 290 -9.54 7.86 10.13
N HIS A 291 -8.45 7.92 10.90
CA HIS A 291 -7.82 6.73 11.48
C HIS A 291 -7.50 6.90 12.95
N TRP A 292 -7.86 5.89 13.73
CA TRP A 292 -7.29 5.70 15.06
C TRP A 292 -5.83 5.26 14.97
N LEU A 293 -5.02 5.77 15.89
CA LEU A 293 -3.61 5.41 16.01
C LEU A 293 -3.39 4.31 17.05
N ASN A 294 -2.27 3.61 16.86
CA ASN A 294 -1.72 2.53 17.68
C ASN A 294 -2.58 1.27 17.68
N ALA A 295 -1.94 0.10 17.60
CA ALA A 295 -2.66 -1.14 17.86
C ALA A 295 -3.02 -1.23 19.34
N ILE A 296 -4.20 -1.76 19.64
CA ILE A 296 -4.67 -1.94 21.01
C ILE A 296 -4.86 -3.43 21.28
N SER A 297 -4.52 -3.86 22.49
CA SER A 297 -4.80 -5.23 22.95
C SER A 297 -6.25 -5.40 23.41
N ASP A 298 -6.85 -6.52 23.04
CA ASP A 298 -8.19 -6.91 23.47
C ASP A 298 -8.21 -7.43 24.93
N ALA A 299 -9.38 -7.88 25.39
CA ALA A 299 -9.55 -8.43 26.74
C ALA A 299 -8.67 -9.67 27.04
N ALA A 300 -8.24 -10.39 26.01
CA ALA A 300 -7.34 -11.55 26.11
C ALA A 300 -5.86 -11.15 25.93
N GLY A 301 -5.58 -9.86 25.79
CA GLY A 301 -4.25 -9.27 25.62
C GLY A 301 -3.74 -9.34 24.18
N TYR A 302 -4.51 -9.83 23.22
CA TYR A 302 -4.06 -9.93 21.83
C TYR A 302 -4.18 -8.59 21.11
N TYR A 303 -3.15 -8.21 20.37
CA TYR A 303 -3.17 -7.02 19.53
C TYR A 303 -2.77 -7.37 18.11
N HIS A 304 -3.11 -6.50 17.16
CA HIS A 304 -2.58 -6.57 15.82
C HIS A 304 -2.51 -5.19 15.17
N ALA A 305 -1.49 -4.98 14.34
CA ALA A 305 -1.36 -3.87 13.41
C ALA A 305 -1.25 -4.45 12.00
N ARG A 306 -2.15 -4.02 11.10
CA ARG A 306 -2.12 -4.45 9.70
C ARG A 306 -1.36 -3.43 8.87
N GLY A 307 -0.93 -3.84 7.68
CA GLY A 307 -0.41 -2.89 6.71
C GLY A 307 1.01 -2.41 6.99
N VAL A 308 1.84 -3.16 7.73
CA VAL A 308 3.22 -2.74 7.96
C VAL A 308 4.00 -2.90 6.66
N ALA A 309 4.37 -1.77 6.04
CA ALA A 309 5.09 -1.71 4.78
C ALA A 309 6.09 -0.54 4.75
N GLY A 310 7.06 -0.65 3.85
CA GLY A 310 7.98 0.44 3.53
C GLY A 310 8.92 0.86 4.67
N VAL A 311 9.11 0.05 5.72
CA VAL A 311 10.02 0.39 6.83
C VAL A 311 11.03 -0.72 7.02
N LYS A 312 12.31 -0.35 7.15
CA LYS A 312 13.41 -1.32 7.37
C LYS A 312 13.44 -1.86 8.80
N SER A 313 13.11 -1.00 9.77
CA SER A 313 13.10 -1.31 11.20
C SER A 313 12.20 -0.33 11.93
N LEU A 314 11.67 -0.75 13.06
CA LEU A 314 10.92 0.10 13.98
C LEU A 314 11.39 -0.15 15.42
N GLU A 315 11.44 0.90 16.23
CA GLU A 315 11.42 0.73 17.67
C GLU A 315 9.95 0.66 18.09
N LEU A 316 9.51 -0.49 18.58
CA LEU A 316 8.15 -0.66 19.09
C LEU A 316 8.08 -0.22 20.54
N LEU A 317 6.99 0.47 20.89
CA LEU A 317 6.66 0.92 22.23
C LEU A 317 5.36 0.25 22.66
N CYS A 318 5.32 -0.29 23.87
CA CYS A 318 4.10 -0.78 24.50
C CYS A 318 3.84 -0.05 25.82
N ASN A 319 2.64 0.50 25.97
CA ASN A 319 2.22 1.23 27.16
C ASN A 319 0.82 0.80 27.61
N ALA A 320 0.62 0.69 28.92
CA ALA A 320 -0.66 0.40 29.54
C ALA A 320 -0.79 1.15 30.86
N THR A 321 -2.00 1.61 31.21
CA THR A 321 -2.25 2.30 32.47
C THR A 321 -1.90 1.40 33.65
N GLY A 322 -1.09 1.91 34.59
CA GLY A 322 -0.64 1.15 35.77
C GLY A 322 0.48 0.14 35.48
N PHE A 323 1.22 0.34 34.39
CA PHE A 323 2.41 -0.43 34.04
C PHE A 323 3.53 0.49 33.53
N SER A 324 4.78 0.08 33.74
CA SER A 324 5.95 0.69 33.11
C SER A 324 5.90 0.50 31.58
N THR A 325 6.20 1.56 30.85
CA THR A 325 6.41 1.51 29.40
C THR A 325 7.57 0.59 29.04
N PHE A 326 7.40 -0.22 27.99
CA PHE A 326 8.44 -1.12 27.47
C PHE A 326 8.68 -0.83 25.98
N ASP A 327 9.93 -0.85 25.54
CA ASP A 327 10.30 -0.71 24.14
C ASP A 327 11.29 -1.79 23.67
N GLN A 328 11.23 -2.13 22.39
CA GLN A 328 12.17 -3.04 21.76
C GLN A 328 12.34 -2.75 20.26
N PRO A 329 13.54 -2.94 19.69
CA PRO A 329 13.72 -2.91 18.25
C PRO A 329 13.00 -4.10 17.60
N TRP A 330 12.41 -3.86 16.44
CA TRP A 330 11.79 -4.87 15.60
C TRP A 330 12.18 -4.65 14.14
N PHE A 331 12.49 -5.74 13.46
CA PHE A 331 12.86 -5.78 12.05
C PHE A 331 11.78 -6.56 11.32
N PRO A 332 10.95 -5.92 10.48
CA PRO A 332 9.92 -6.60 9.71
C PRO A 332 10.51 -7.70 8.82
N GLU A 333 10.05 -8.93 9.03
CA GLU A 333 10.35 -10.08 8.17
C GLU A 333 9.30 -10.16 7.07
N TYR A 334 9.53 -9.43 5.97
CA TYR A 334 8.57 -9.34 4.87
C TYR A 334 8.34 -10.64 4.08
N SER A 335 9.18 -11.66 4.27
CA SER A 335 8.90 -13.02 3.77
C SER A 335 7.77 -13.70 4.54
N ASN A 336 7.47 -13.22 5.76
CA ASN A 336 6.44 -13.74 6.65
C ASN A 336 5.26 -12.75 6.69
N LEU A 337 4.11 -13.15 6.14
CA LEU A 337 2.90 -12.31 6.13
C LEU A 337 2.43 -11.92 7.53
N VAL A 338 2.79 -12.72 8.55
CA VAL A 338 2.48 -12.47 9.95
C VAL A 338 3.78 -12.49 10.75
N ASN A 339 4.10 -11.37 11.37
CA ASN A 339 5.20 -11.20 12.31
C ASN A 339 4.63 -11.18 13.73
N VAL A 340 5.24 -11.94 14.65
CA VAL A 340 4.77 -12.05 16.04
C VAL A 340 5.75 -11.35 16.98
N VAL A 341 5.25 -10.42 17.79
CA VAL A 341 6.02 -9.72 18.82
C VAL A 341 5.20 -9.68 20.10
N ASP A 342 5.70 -10.28 21.18
CA ASP A 342 5.02 -10.27 22.47
C ASP A 342 5.61 -9.22 23.42
N PHE A 343 4.76 -8.68 24.29
CA PHE A 343 5.14 -7.70 25.31
C PHE A 343 4.84 -8.22 26.71
N ARG A 344 5.77 -7.98 27.63
CA ARG A 344 5.63 -8.30 29.05
C ARG A 344 5.86 -7.05 29.86
N LEU A 345 4.80 -6.54 30.49
CA LEU A 345 4.87 -5.29 31.24
C LEU A 345 4.96 -5.54 32.75
N THR A 346 5.72 -4.70 33.43
CA THR A 346 5.82 -4.67 34.90
C THR A 346 4.91 -3.56 35.42
N PRO A 347 4.15 -3.75 36.51
CA PRO A 347 3.32 -2.71 37.11
C PRO A 347 4.07 -1.43 37.48
#